data_AF-A0A8T5JTB9-F1
#
_entry.id   AF-A0A8T5JTB9-F1
#
_cell.length_a   1.000
_cell.length_b   1.000
_cell.length_c   1.000
_cell.angle_alpha   90.00
_cell.angle_beta   90.00
_cell.angle_gamma   90.00
#
_symmetry.space_group_name_H-M   'P 1'
#
loop_
_entity.id
_entity.type
_entity.pdbx_description
1 polymer ?
#
loop_
_entity_poly.entity_id
_entity_poly.type
_entity_poly.pdbx_seq_one_letter_code
_entity_poly.pdbx_strand_id
1 'polypeptide(L)'
;CVDCHGDEHSNKADYKMAILPSEHICEECHEEQFEQFSKGKHNLGWKSLNALPATHIAPDELMEAGGGCGGCHNMGIKTEKEKEDRILKGYRYQNNSCDECHTRHSFSKAEALDPRACQQCHMGYDHPQWEMWSSSKHGTRYLTQQAGNLSADAIAPKCQDCHLKDGDHNNHTAWGFFGVRLPLPEDPQWKADQITILKALAILNPETGEPGPMYQVVEDLDFARLDTESFDKERNKMIEICSECHSEAYAKERFEMGDSMMPKLDRMMAEGIETVANLYKEGLIHKPADYPFNYPFLLTFMETGGMEGQEDFNKLSFIDQVLLQMFMKHRMRGYQGFFHINPDYAYWYGYAEMTKDLGEIKELAKTIRAIHLK
;
A
#
# COMPACT_ATOMS: atom_id res chain seq x y z
N CYS A 1 -28.76 10.27 -16.56
CA CYS A 1 -27.98 9.75 -17.71
C CYS A 1 -27.34 10.89 -18.48
N VAL A 2 -28.14 11.77 -19.09
CA VAL A 2 -27.64 12.93 -19.85
C VAL A 2 -26.73 13.83 -19.01
N ASP A 3 -27.11 14.10 -17.75
CA ASP A 3 -26.34 14.99 -16.88
C ASP A 3 -24.89 14.52 -16.65
N CYS A 4 -24.63 13.21 -16.64
CA CYS A 4 -23.29 12.66 -16.44
C CYS A 4 -22.60 12.23 -17.74
N HIS A 5 -23.37 11.76 -18.73
CA HIS A 5 -22.84 11.13 -19.94
C HIS A 5 -23.00 11.97 -21.22
N GLY A 6 -23.59 13.16 -21.11
CA GLY A 6 -23.98 13.98 -22.26
C GLY A 6 -25.21 13.43 -22.99
N ASP A 7 -25.66 14.17 -24.00
CA ASP A 7 -26.83 13.87 -24.82
C ASP A 7 -26.50 13.33 -26.22
N GLU A 8 -25.21 13.22 -26.57
CA GLU A 8 -24.76 12.73 -27.89
C GLU A 8 -25.00 11.23 -28.12
N HIS A 9 -25.22 10.45 -27.05
CA HIS A 9 -25.55 9.03 -27.11
C HIS A 9 -27.04 8.80 -26.87
N SER A 10 -27.70 8.10 -27.79
CA SER A 10 -29.14 7.85 -27.75
C SER A 10 -29.52 6.37 -27.72
N ASN A 11 -28.64 5.49 -28.18
CA ASN A 11 -28.93 4.06 -28.31
C ASN A 11 -27.66 3.20 -28.34
N LYS A 12 -27.77 1.89 -28.11
CA LYS A 12 -26.62 0.97 -28.03
C LYS A 12 -25.59 1.05 -29.19
N ALA A 13 -25.96 1.52 -30.38
CA ALA A 13 -25.05 1.62 -31.52
C ALA A 13 -24.10 2.84 -31.43
N ASP A 14 -24.50 3.92 -30.75
CA ASP A 14 -23.74 5.15 -30.60
C ASP A 14 -23.10 5.29 -29.20
N TYR A 15 -22.92 4.19 -28.45
CA TYR A 15 -22.35 4.17 -27.09
C TYR A 15 -20.98 4.86 -26.96
N LYS A 16 -20.24 4.96 -28.08
CA LYS A 16 -18.94 5.64 -28.11
C LYS A 16 -19.05 7.17 -28.03
N MET A 17 -20.23 7.73 -28.25
CA MET A 17 -20.51 9.16 -28.10
C MET A 17 -20.82 9.53 -26.64
N ALA A 18 -21.09 8.56 -25.77
CA ALA A 18 -21.30 8.83 -24.36
C ALA A 18 -19.99 9.30 -23.71
N ILE A 19 -20.06 10.44 -23.03
CA ILE A 19 -19.00 10.92 -22.15
C ILE A 19 -18.90 9.91 -21.00
N LEU A 20 -17.68 9.49 -20.66
CA LEU A 20 -17.47 8.75 -19.42
C LEU A 20 -17.14 9.75 -18.34
N PRO A 21 -17.94 9.82 -17.26
CA PRO A 21 -17.73 10.81 -16.22
C PRO A 21 -16.32 10.71 -15.65
N SER A 22 -15.70 11.87 -15.44
CA SER A 22 -14.52 12.00 -14.61
C SER A 22 -14.91 12.58 -13.26
N GLU A 23 -13.95 12.69 -12.35
CA GLU A 23 -14.14 13.32 -11.04
C GLU A 23 -14.65 14.77 -11.17
N HIS A 24 -14.23 15.50 -12.22
CA HIS A 24 -14.68 16.87 -12.47
C HIS A 24 -16.19 16.99 -12.80
N ILE A 25 -16.81 15.95 -13.38
CA ILE A 25 -18.28 15.97 -13.56
C ILE A 25 -18.96 15.87 -12.19
N CYS A 26 -18.35 15.17 -11.25
CA CYS A 26 -18.88 15.05 -9.88
C CYS A 26 -18.69 16.37 -9.11
N GLU A 27 -17.55 17.06 -9.31
CA GLU A 27 -17.22 18.36 -8.71
C GLU A 27 -18.30 19.43 -8.94
N GLU A 28 -18.94 19.45 -10.11
CA GLU A 28 -20.00 20.41 -10.44
C GLU A 28 -21.15 20.45 -9.41
N CYS A 29 -21.39 19.35 -8.70
CA CYS A 29 -22.40 19.24 -7.64
C CYS A 29 -21.80 18.89 -6.26
N HIS A 30 -20.57 18.37 -6.20
CA HIS A 30 -19.92 17.81 -5.01
C HIS A 30 -18.52 18.40 -4.79
N GLU A 31 -18.40 19.73 -4.94
CA GLU A 31 -17.16 20.49 -4.83
C GLU A 31 -16.38 20.17 -3.54
N GLU A 32 -17.05 20.14 -2.39
CA GLU A 32 -16.39 19.85 -1.10
C GLU A 32 -15.75 18.46 -1.08
N GLN A 33 -16.47 17.41 -1.51
CA GLN A 33 -15.96 16.04 -1.54
C GLN A 33 -14.84 15.89 -2.57
N PHE A 34 -14.97 16.56 -3.72
CA PHE A 34 -13.93 16.59 -4.74
C PHE A 34 -12.65 17.26 -4.22
N GLU A 35 -12.74 18.41 -3.56
CA GLU A 35 -11.60 19.10 -2.98
C GLU A 35 -10.90 18.25 -1.92
N GLN A 36 -11.66 17.61 -1.03
CA GLN A 36 -11.14 16.68 -0.03
C GLN A 36 -10.43 15.50 -0.68
N PHE A 37 -11.08 14.85 -1.66
CA PHE A 37 -10.49 13.73 -2.40
C PHE A 37 -9.20 14.11 -3.11
N SER A 38 -9.17 15.27 -3.78
CA SER A 38 -8.01 15.73 -4.56
C SER A 38 -6.74 15.94 -3.71
N LYS A 39 -6.91 16.20 -2.41
CA LYS A 39 -5.83 16.35 -1.42
C LYS A 39 -5.48 15.03 -0.73
N GLY A 40 -6.40 14.07 -0.73
CA GLY A 40 -6.26 12.80 -0.05
C GLY A 40 -5.40 11.78 -0.80
N LYS A 41 -4.92 10.77 -0.07
CA LYS A 41 -3.97 9.79 -0.62
C LYS A 41 -4.55 8.90 -1.72
N HIS A 42 -5.87 8.65 -1.73
CA HIS A 42 -6.50 7.88 -2.80
C HIS A 42 -6.40 8.56 -4.18
N ASN A 43 -6.30 9.91 -4.23
CA ASN A 43 -6.06 10.61 -5.50
C ASN A 43 -4.68 10.28 -6.11
N LEU A 44 -3.75 9.79 -5.30
CA LEU A 44 -2.39 9.44 -5.74
C LEU A 44 -2.29 7.99 -6.21
N GLY A 45 -3.37 7.20 -6.20
CA GLY A 45 -3.35 5.75 -6.49
C GLY A 45 -2.73 5.40 -7.85
N TRP A 46 -3.20 6.05 -8.91
CA TRP A 46 -2.76 5.84 -10.29
C TRP A 46 -1.32 6.30 -10.51
N LYS A 47 -0.95 7.44 -9.92
CA LYS A 47 0.44 7.95 -9.97
C LYS A 47 1.39 7.02 -9.22
N SER A 48 0.97 6.51 -8.07
CA SER A 48 1.71 5.56 -7.25
C SER A 48 1.98 4.27 -8.00
N LEU A 49 0.95 3.73 -8.66
CA LEU A 49 1.09 2.55 -9.52
C LEU A 49 2.18 2.78 -10.57
N ASN A 50 2.04 3.84 -11.38
CA ASN A 50 2.94 4.11 -12.48
C ASN A 50 4.36 4.50 -12.06
N ALA A 51 4.56 4.91 -10.81
CA ALA A 51 5.88 5.24 -10.29
C ALA A 51 6.69 4.02 -9.82
N LEU A 52 6.05 2.86 -9.62
CA LEU A 52 6.74 1.65 -9.16
C LEU A 52 7.34 0.86 -10.35
N PRO A 53 8.61 0.44 -10.27
CA PRO A 53 9.25 -0.37 -11.31
C PRO A 53 8.50 -1.66 -11.66
N ALA A 54 7.92 -2.33 -10.67
CA ALA A 54 7.14 -3.56 -10.88
C ALA A 54 6.02 -3.38 -11.92
N THR A 55 5.46 -2.17 -12.04
CA THR A 55 4.40 -1.85 -13.01
C THR A 55 4.87 -1.99 -14.46
N HIS A 56 6.12 -1.60 -14.72
CA HIS A 56 6.67 -1.60 -16.08
C HIS A 56 7.27 -2.95 -16.46
N ILE A 57 7.34 -3.87 -15.50
CA ILE A 57 7.72 -5.25 -15.72
C ILE A 57 6.45 -6.07 -15.92
N ALA A 58 5.50 -6.04 -14.97
CA ALA A 58 4.33 -6.91 -14.99
C ALA A 58 3.44 -6.80 -16.25
N PRO A 59 2.70 -7.85 -16.64
CA PRO A 59 1.84 -7.85 -17.82
C PRO A 59 0.78 -6.73 -17.83
N ASP A 60 0.58 -6.11 -19.00
CA ASP A 60 -0.37 -5.01 -19.22
C ASP A 60 -1.80 -5.36 -18.77
N GLU A 61 -2.22 -6.62 -18.87
CA GLU A 61 -3.55 -7.07 -18.42
C GLU A 61 -3.77 -6.88 -16.91
N LEU A 62 -2.71 -6.98 -16.13
CA LEU A 62 -2.76 -6.77 -14.68
C LEU A 62 -2.58 -5.30 -14.31
N MET A 63 -1.82 -4.55 -15.11
CA MET A 63 -1.42 -3.18 -14.81
C MET A 63 -2.35 -2.13 -15.40
N GLU A 64 -2.71 -2.24 -16.67
CA GLU A 64 -3.45 -1.22 -17.41
C GLU A 64 -4.88 -1.63 -17.74
N ALA A 65 -5.14 -2.94 -17.92
CA ALA A 65 -6.48 -3.46 -18.26
C ALA A 65 -7.44 -3.62 -17.06
N GLY A 66 -7.03 -3.18 -15.87
CA GLY A 66 -7.87 -3.24 -14.67
C GLY A 66 -8.04 -4.63 -14.05
N GLY A 67 -7.31 -5.65 -14.53
CA GLY A 67 -7.42 -7.04 -14.04
C GLY A 67 -6.59 -7.37 -12.80
N GLY A 68 -5.68 -6.50 -12.40
CA GLY A 68 -4.79 -6.69 -11.24
C GLY A 68 -4.57 -5.39 -10.49
N CYS A 69 -3.31 -4.97 -10.37
CA CYS A 69 -2.91 -3.72 -9.74
C CYS A 69 -3.70 -2.52 -10.29
N GLY A 70 -3.89 -2.47 -11.61
CA GLY A 70 -4.68 -1.43 -12.28
C GLY A 70 -6.15 -1.42 -11.90
N GLY A 71 -6.71 -2.52 -11.41
CA GLY A 71 -8.09 -2.58 -10.94
C GLY A 71 -8.27 -1.89 -9.57
N CYS A 72 -7.26 -1.99 -8.70
CA CYS A 72 -7.30 -1.38 -7.36
C CYS A 72 -6.74 0.06 -7.38
N HIS A 73 -5.69 0.30 -8.15
CA HIS A 73 -5.00 1.59 -8.24
C HIS A 73 -5.54 2.48 -9.36
N ASN A 74 -6.70 2.17 -9.91
CA ASN A 74 -7.37 3.02 -10.88
C ASN A 74 -7.78 4.40 -10.32
N MET A 75 -7.74 4.59 -9.00
CA MET A 75 -8.06 5.87 -8.36
C MET A 75 -7.03 6.96 -8.64
N GLY A 76 -7.50 8.17 -8.88
CA GLY A 76 -6.70 9.37 -9.10
C GLY A 76 -7.21 10.21 -10.27
N ILE A 77 -7.18 11.53 -10.11
CA ILE A 77 -7.49 12.51 -11.15
C ILE A 77 -6.41 12.39 -12.23
N LYS A 78 -6.77 11.74 -13.33
CA LYS A 78 -5.90 11.53 -14.49
C LYS A 78 -5.87 12.80 -15.35
N THR A 79 -4.69 13.08 -15.90
CA THR A 79 -4.52 14.10 -16.94
C THR A 79 -5.22 13.67 -18.23
N GLU A 80 -5.55 14.64 -19.09
CA GLU A 80 -6.15 14.33 -20.40
C GLU A 80 -5.26 13.41 -21.24
N LYS A 81 -3.94 13.61 -21.18
CA LYS A 81 -2.98 12.72 -21.86
C LYS A 81 -3.07 11.28 -21.36
N GLU A 82 -3.14 11.05 -20.05
CA GLU A 82 -3.28 9.69 -19.50
C GLU A 82 -4.61 9.05 -19.92
N LYS A 83 -5.69 9.83 -20.01
CA LYS A 83 -6.98 9.33 -20.51
C LYS A 83 -6.90 8.96 -22.00
N GLU A 84 -6.26 9.80 -22.81
CA GLU A 84 -6.02 9.54 -24.24
C GLU A 84 -5.18 8.27 -24.47
N ASP A 85 -4.06 8.14 -23.74
CA ASP A 85 -3.17 6.97 -23.82
C ASP A 85 -3.93 5.68 -23.49
N ARG A 86 -4.81 5.68 -22.49
CA ARG A 86 -5.67 4.53 -22.16
C ARG A 86 -6.66 4.20 -23.26
N ILE A 87 -7.28 5.20 -23.87
CA ILE A 87 -8.21 5.00 -24.99
C ILE A 87 -7.48 4.36 -26.18
N LEU A 88 -6.25 4.81 -26.49
CA LEU A 88 -5.42 4.24 -27.55
C LEU A 88 -5.10 2.76 -27.31
N LYS A 89 -4.95 2.36 -26.04
CA LYS A 89 -4.74 0.97 -25.62
C LYS A 89 -6.02 0.14 -25.51
N GLY A 90 -7.18 0.73 -25.83
CA GLY A 90 -8.47 0.05 -25.80
C GLY A 90 -9.19 0.10 -24.45
N TYR A 91 -8.64 0.80 -23.46
CA TYR A 91 -9.22 0.94 -22.13
C TYR A 91 -10.12 2.17 -22.06
N ARG A 92 -11.38 1.99 -22.45
CA ARG A 92 -12.38 3.07 -22.44
C ARG A 92 -12.87 3.40 -21.02
N TYR A 93 -13.07 2.40 -20.17
CA TYR A 93 -13.71 2.55 -18.85
C TYR A 93 -12.72 2.98 -17.74
N GLN A 94 -13.20 3.06 -16.50
CA GLN A 94 -12.34 3.30 -15.32
C GLN A 94 -11.68 4.70 -15.29
N ASN A 95 -12.34 5.73 -15.82
CA ASN A 95 -11.82 7.11 -15.82
C ASN A 95 -12.33 7.98 -14.65
N ASN A 96 -13.12 7.39 -13.75
CA ASN A 96 -13.63 8.03 -12.55
C ASN A 96 -13.10 7.29 -11.31
N SER A 97 -12.78 8.03 -10.26
CA SER A 97 -12.46 7.51 -8.93
C SER A 97 -13.65 7.56 -7.98
N CYS A 98 -14.65 8.40 -8.27
CA CYS A 98 -15.82 8.64 -7.44
C CYS A 98 -16.85 7.49 -7.49
N ASP A 99 -16.54 6.33 -8.05
CA ASP A 99 -17.43 5.18 -8.05
C ASP A 99 -16.77 3.88 -7.57
N GLU A 100 -15.61 4.00 -6.92
CA GLU A 100 -14.87 2.86 -6.37
C GLU A 100 -15.40 2.43 -4.98
N CYS A 101 -16.07 3.32 -4.23
CA CYS A 101 -16.68 3.02 -2.92
C CYS A 101 -18.21 3.01 -2.93
N HIS A 102 -18.85 3.96 -3.62
CA HIS A 102 -20.29 4.02 -3.86
C HIS A 102 -20.55 3.79 -5.35
N THR A 103 -20.82 2.55 -5.70
CA THR A 103 -20.61 2.09 -7.07
C THR A 103 -21.69 2.58 -8.02
N ARG A 104 -21.27 2.85 -9.25
CA ARG A 104 -22.19 3.14 -10.35
C ARG A 104 -23.11 1.92 -10.58
N HIS A 105 -24.40 2.08 -10.85
CA HIS A 105 -25.13 3.34 -11.01
C HIS A 105 -26.02 3.65 -9.79
N SER A 106 -25.73 3.05 -8.63
CA SER A 106 -26.50 3.28 -7.41
C SER A 106 -26.03 4.53 -6.67
N PHE A 107 -24.71 4.78 -6.67
CA PHE A 107 -24.05 5.87 -5.95
C PHE A 107 -24.52 5.99 -4.49
N SER A 108 -24.73 4.84 -3.85
CA SER A 108 -25.35 4.78 -2.53
C SER A 108 -24.38 5.16 -1.42
N LYS A 109 -24.70 6.20 -0.65
CA LYS A 109 -23.97 6.51 0.59
C LYS A 109 -23.98 5.33 1.57
N ALA A 110 -25.08 4.56 1.61
CA ALA A 110 -25.16 3.39 2.49
C ALA A 110 -24.21 2.26 2.05
N GLU A 111 -23.97 2.11 0.75
CA GLU A 111 -22.96 1.20 0.21
C GLU A 111 -21.55 1.66 0.60
N ALA A 112 -21.22 2.93 0.37
CA ALA A 112 -19.91 3.47 0.75
C ALA A 112 -19.63 3.45 2.26
N LEU A 113 -20.67 3.47 3.09
CA LEU A 113 -20.56 3.34 4.55
C LEU A 113 -20.48 1.89 5.04
N ASP A 114 -20.60 0.90 4.16
CA ASP A 114 -20.37 -0.51 4.49
C ASP A 114 -18.86 -0.83 4.37
N PRO A 115 -18.22 -1.45 5.37
CA PRO A 115 -16.80 -1.81 5.32
C PRO A 115 -16.40 -2.64 4.10
N ARG A 116 -17.34 -3.37 3.50
CA ARG A 116 -17.11 -4.18 2.29
C ARG A 116 -16.80 -3.33 1.05
N ALA A 117 -17.15 -2.04 1.04
CA ALA A 117 -16.73 -1.12 -0.02
C ALA A 117 -15.20 -1.00 -0.12
N CYS A 118 -14.48 -1.18 0.99
CA CYS A 118 -13.01 -1.13 1.00
C CYS A 118 -12.37 -2.48 0.63
N GLN A 119 -13.11 -3.59 0.76
CA GLN A 119 -12.57 -4.95 0.79
C GLN A 119 -11.84 -5.33 -0.49
N GLN A 120 -12.35 -4.92 -1.66
CA GLN A 120 -11.79 -5.34 -2.95
C GLN A 120 -10.30 -4.96 -3.10
N CYS A 121 -9.91 -3.80 -2.58
CA CYS A 121 -8.54 -3.28 -2.67
C CYS A 121 -7.75 -3.52 -1.38
N HIS A 122 -8.38 -3.37 -0.22
CA HIS A 122 -7.71 -3.46 1.09
C HIS A 122 -7.77 -4.88 1.67
N MET A 123 -7.13 -5.83 0.98
CA MET A 123 -7.11 -7.24 1.36
C MET A 123 -5.84 -7.97 0.92
N GLY A 124 -5.73 -9.25 1.29
CA GLY A 124 -4.87 -10.18 0.56
C GLY A 124 -3.39 -10.17 0.92
N TYR A 125 -2.52 -10.06 -0.09
CA TYR A 125 -1.12 -10.46 0.03
C TYR A 125 -0.26 -9.47 0.80
N ASP A 126 -0.33 -8.18 0.51
CA ASP A 126 0.58 -7.16 1.02
C ASP A 126 -0.05 -6.25 2.08
N HIS A 127 -1.36 -6.03 2.00
CA HIS A 127 -2.09 -5.22 2.97
C HIS A 127 -3.47 -5.82 3.32
N PRO A 128 -3.53 -6.87 4.14
CA PRO A 128 -4.78 -7.55 4.49
C PRO A 128 -5.62 -6.78 5.52
N GLN A 129 -5.91 -5.49 5.28
CA GLN A 129 -6.62 -4.66 6.27
C GLN A 129 -8.05 -5.16 6.51
N TRP A 130 -8.75 -5.63 5.48
CA TRP A 130 -10.05 -6.28 5.62
C TRP A 130 -9.98 -7.47 6.56
N GLU A 131 -9.04 -8.40 6.35
CA GLU A 131 -8.92 -9.59 7.17
C GLU A 131 -8.53 -9.25 8.61
N MET A 132 -7.60 -8.30 8.79
CA MET A 132 -7.19 -7.81 10.10
C MET A 132 -8.36 -7.15 10.85
N TRP A 133 -9.09 -6.24 10.21
CA TRP A 133 -10.24 -5.57 10.80
C TRP A 133 -11.40 -6.53 11.07
N SER A 134 -11.80 -7.33 10.08
CA SER A 134 -12.98 -8.22 10.18
C SER A 134 -12.82 -9.29 11.26
N SER A 135 -11.60 -9.79 11.47
CA SER A 135 -11.28 -10.74 12.55
C SER A 135 -10.82 -10.07 13.86
N SER A 136 -10.70 -8.74 13.91
CA SER A 136 -10.53 -7.99 15.16
C SER A 136 -11.84 -7.94 15.96
N LYS A 137 -11.76 -7.43 17.20
CA LYS A 137 -12.98 -7.17 18.00
C LYS A 137 -13.87 -6.09 17.38
N HIS A 138 -13.32 -5.12 16.66
CA HIS A 138 -14.12 -4.09 15.99
C HIS A 138 -14.97 -4.70 14.86
N GLY A 139 -14.33 -5.39 13.93
CA GLY A 139 -15.04 -6.02 12.81
C GLY A 139 -15.94 -7.18 13.24
N THR A 140 -15.50 -8.02 14.18
CA THR A 140 -16.37 -9.10 14.69
C THR A 140 -17.64 -8.56 15.33
N ARG A 141 -17.55 -7.44 16.08
CA ARG A 141 -18.75 -6.78 16.65
C ARG A 141 -19.65 -6.24 15.55
N TYR A 142 -19.10 -5.57 14.53
CA TYR A 142 -19.87 -5.06 13.40
C TYR A 142 -20.64 -6.18 12.69
N LEU A 143 -19.96 -7.29 12.37
CA LEU A 143 -20.58 -8.44 11.70
C LEU A 143 -21.64 -9.12 12.58
N THR A 144 -21.41 -9.19 13.90
CA THR A 144 -22.39 -9.73 14.86
C THR A 144 -23.63 -8.84 14.96
N GLN A 145 -23.44 -7.51 14.91
CA GLN A 145 -24.53 -6.53 14.86
C GLN A 145 -25.34 -6.66 13.56
N GLN A 146 -24.66 -6.77 12.41
CA GLN A 146 -25.33 -7.00 11.12
C GLN A 146 -26.16 -8.28 11.12
N ALA A 147 -25.70 -9.32 11.79
CA ALA A 147 -26.43 -10.58 11.96
C ALA A 147 -27.62 -10.50 12.93
N GLY A 148 -27.89 -9.34 13.54
CA GLY A 148 -28.99 -9.13 14.48
C GLY A 148 -28.72 -9.66 15.89
N ASN A 149 -27.47 -10.03 16.20
CA ASN A 149 -27.06 -10.60 17.49
C ASN A 149 -26.48 -9.54 18.45
N LEU A 150 -26.38 -8.28 18.02
CA LEU A 150 -26.13 -7.11 18.86
C LEU A 150 -27.15 -6.02 18.51
N SER A 151 -27.39 -5.12 19.46
CA SER A 151 -28.28 -3.98 19.25
C SER A 151 -27.73 -3.00 18.23
N ALA A 152 -28.59 -2.23 17.57
CA ALA A 152 -28.20 -1.26 16.53
C ALA A 152 -27.35 -0.09 17.07
N ASP A 153 -27.39 0.16 18.39
CA ASP A 153 -26.58 1.14 19.10
C ASP A 153 -25.26 0.55 19.63
N ALA A 154 -24.99 -0.75 19.41
CA ALA A 154 -23.73 -1.35 19.80
C ALA A 154 -22.57 -0.68 19.06
N ILE A 155 -21.59 -0.17 19.82
CA ILE A 155 -20.38 0.43 19.27
C ILE A 155 -19.58 -0.65 18.52
N ALA A 156 -19.39 -0.42 17.22
CA ALA A 156 -18.65 -1.30 16.31
C ALA A 156 -18.06 -0.46 15.16
N PRO A 157 -16.83 0.09 15.33
CA PRO A 157 -16.26 1.00 14.35
C PRO A 157 -15.90 0.26 13.05
N LYS A 158 -16.19 0.93 11.95
CA LYS A 158 -15.93 0.53 10.57
C LYS A 158 -14.66 1.18 10.04
N CYS A 159 -14.23 0.78 8.84
CA CYS A 159 -13.11 1.42 8.13
C CYS A 159 -13.33 2.93 8.00
N GLN A 160 -14.55 3.32 7.60
CA GLN A 160 -14.96 4.70 7.34
C GLN A 160 -14.98 5.54 8.62
N ASP A 161 -15.40 4.97 9.75
CA ASP A 161 -15.49 5.70 11.01
C ASP A 161 -14.10 6.15 11.52
N CYS A 162 -13.05 5.43 11.13
CA CYS A 162 -11.66 5.75 11.47
C CYS A 162 -10.94 6.57 10.39
N HIS A 163 -11.10 6.20 9.12
CA HIS A 163 -10.28 6.76 8.03
C HIS A 163 -10.96 7.89 7.23
N LEU A 164 -12.29 7.95 7.27
CA LEU A 164 -13.12 8.90 6.52
C LEU A 164 -14.17 9.52 7.45
N LYS A 165 -13.73 9.89 8.66
CA LYS A 165 -14.60 10.40 9.73
C LYS A 165 -15.48 11.54 9.22
N ASP A 166 -16.76 11.50 9.62
CA ASP A 166 -17.79 12.47 9.24
C ASP A 166 -18.05 12.56 7.71
N GLY A 167 -17.55 11.58 6.94
CA GLY A 167 -17.66 11.56 5.47
C GLY A 167 -16.59 12.38 4.75
N ASP A 168 -15.51 12.75 5.43
CA ASP A 168 -14.34 13.40 4.85
C ASP A 168 -13.65 12.48 3.83
N HIS A 169 -13.40 12.98 2.61
CA HIS A 169 -12.71 12.25 1.55
C HIS A 169 -11.18 12.44 1.58
N ASN A 170 -10.67 13.20 2.52
CA ASN A 170 -9.25 13.51 2.68
C ASN A 170 -8.52 12.45 3.54
N ASN A 171 -8.37 11.24 3.00
CA ASN A 171 -7.75 10.11 3.70
C ASN A 171 -6.22 10.26 3.82
N HIS A 172 -5.71 10.29 5.04
CA HIS A 172 -4.29 10.23 5.37
C HIS A 172 -4.04 9.30 6.56
N THR A 173 -2.77 8.89 6.70
CA THR A 173 -2.29 8.02 7.77
C THR A 173 -0.92 8.50 8.25
N ALA A 174 -0.64 8.29 9.54
CA ALA A 174 0.65 8.64 10.14
C ALA A 174 1.77 7.75 9.57
N TRP A 175 1.58 6.43 9.60
CA TRP A 175 2.46 5.48 8.93
C TRP A 175 2.04 5.29 7.48
N GLY A 176 2.95 5.59 6.55
CA GLY A 176 2.78 5.25 5.15
C GLY A 176 2.89 3.74 4.91
N PHE A 177 2.57 3.30 3.69
CA PHE A 177 2.50 1.88 3.33
C PHE A 177 3.81 1.13 3.60
N PHE A 178 4.96 1.73 3.29
CA PHE A 178 6.26 1.11 3.53
C PHE A 178 6.68 1.08 5.01
N GLY A 179 5.92 1.69 5.93
CA GLY A 179 6.28 1.73 7.35
C GLY A 179 7.63 2.41 7.59
N VAL A 180 7.92 3.45 6.83
CA VAL A 180 9.10 4.33 6.98
C VAL A 180 8.62 5.76 7.20
N ARG A 181 9.44 6.59 7.84
CA ARG A 181 9.14 8.00 8.10
C ARG A 181 10.41 8.84 8.23
N LEU A 182 10.28 10.14 7.98
CA LEU A 182 11.25 11.14 8.41
C LEU A 182 10.59 12.09 9.45
N PRO A 183 11.36 12.66 10.40
CA PRO A 183 12.77 12.40 10.64
C PRO A 183 13.01 10.94 11.08
N LEU A 184 14.23 10.44 10.83
CA LEU A 184 14.61 9.11 11.26
C LEU A 184 14.53 9.00 12.80
N PRO A 185 14.30 7.79 13.34
CA PRO A 185 14.28 7.56 14.78
C PRO A 185 15.54 8.08 15.49
N GLU A 186 15.39 8.50 16.76
CA GLU A 186 16.52 8.93 17.59
C GLU A 186 17.39 7.75 18.03
N ASP A 187 16.80 6.57 18.23
CA ASP A 187 17.53 5.35 18.57
C ASP A 187 18.55 5.00 17.47
N PRO A 188 19.86 4.92 17.79
CA PRO A 188 20.90 4.71 16.78
C PRO A 188 20.76 3.40 15.99
N GLN A 189 20.29 2.33 16.64
CA GLN A 189 20.14 1.03 15.99
C GLN A 189 18.96 1.05 15.03
N TRP A 190 17.79 1.52 15.50
CA TRP A 190 16.61 1.62 14.66
C TRP A 190 16.82 2.60 13.50
N LYS A 191 17.55 3.70 13.73
CA LYS A 191 17.98 4.60 12.66
C LYS A 191 18.80 3.89 11.59
N ALA A 192 19.78 3.07 11.98
CA ALA A 192 20.58 2.29 11.05
C ALA A 192 19.73 1.28 10.27
N ASP A 193 18.82 0.59 10.96
CA ASP A 193 17.93 -0.40 10.33
C ASP A 193 16.99 0.26 9.31
N GLN A 194 16.42 1.44 9.62
CA GLN A 194 15.62 2.24 8.67
C GLN A 194 16.45 2.70 7.47
N ILE A 195 17.70 3.13 7.65
CA ILE A 195 18.59 3.48 6.54
C ILE A 195 18.82 2.27 5.61
N THR A 196 19.01 1.08 6.18
CA THR A 196 19.14 -0.17 5.39
C THR A 196 17.89 -0.44 4.55
N ILE A 197 16.69 -0.26 5.12
CA ILE A 197 15.42 -0.38 4.37
C ILE A 197 15.31 0.67 3.26
N LEU A 198 15.65 1.93 3.54
CA LEU A 198 15.61 3.01 2.55
C LEU A 198 16.56 2.75 1.37
N LYS A 199 17.71 2.10 1.61
CA LYS A 199 18.62 1.65 0.54
C LYS A 199 17.99 0.56 -0.34
N ALA A 200 17.32 -0.41 0.27
CA ALA A 200 16.65 -1.50 -0.46
C ALA A 200 15.41 -1.05 -1.26
N LEU A 201 14.85 0.12 -0.91
CA LEU A 201 13.81 0.81 -1.67
C LEU A 201 14.35 1.77 -2.73
N ALA A 202 15.68 1.85 -2.90
CA ALA A 202 16.37 2.82 -3.76
C ALA A 202 16.03 4.29 -3.48
N ILE A 203 15.58 4.59 -2.25
CA ILE A 203 15.38 5.95 -1.76
C ILE A 203 16.73 6.59 -1.42
N LEU A 204 17.67 5.79 -0.94
CA LEU A 204 19.06 6.19 -0.71
C LEU A 204 20.00 5.33 -1.55
N ASN A 205 21.06 5.94 -2.04
CA ASN A 205 22.17 5.22 -2.68
C ASN A 205 22.88 4.34 -1.62
N PRO A 206 23.06 3.03 -1.87
CA PRO A 206 23.64 2.12 -0.89
C PRO A 206 25.12 2.40 -0.57
N GLU A 207 25.87 2.99 -1.52
CA GLU A 207 27.29 3.30 -1.39
C GLU A 207 27.53 4.69 -0.79
N THR A 208 26.86 5.72 -1.31
CA THR A 208 27.11 7.11 -0.91
C THR A 208 26.19 7.59 0.22
N GLY A 209 25.00 7.00 0.36
CA GLY A 209 23.95 7.48 1.28
C GLY A 209 23.22 8.73 0.79
N GLU A 210 23.52 9.22 -0.42
CA GLU A 210 22.82 10.34 -1.06
C GLU A 210 21.44 9.92 -1.59
N PRO A 211 20.54 10.87 -1.92
CA PRO A 211 19.25 10.57 -2.54
C PRO A 211 19.38 9.64 -3.76
N GLY A 212 18.61 8.56 -3.75
CA GLY A 212 18.47 7.62 -4.86
C GLY A 212 17.31 7.97 -5.80
N PRO A 213 17.07 7.17 -6.85
CA PRO A 213 16.04 7.45 -7.85
C PRO A 213 14.61 7.49 -7.29
N MET A 214 14.34 6.81 -6.17
CA MET A 214 13.01 6.80 -5.54
C MET A 214 12.80 7.92 -4.53
N TYR A 215 13.80 8.76 -4.26
CA TYR A 215 13.71 9.81 -3.25
C TYR A 215 12.57 10.79 -3.56
N GLN A 216 12.58 11.39 -4.75
CA GLN A 216 11.56 12.38 -5.14
C GLN A 216 10.17 11.75 -5.24
N VAL A 217 10.10 10.49 -5.68
CA VAL A 217 8.82 9.76 -5.79
C VAL A 217 8.15 9.61 -4.42
N VAL A 218 8.92 9.32 -3.37
CA VAL A 218 8.39 9.19 -2.00
C VAL A 218 7.81 10.50 -1.49
N GLU A 219 8.46 11.62 -1.81
CA GLU A 219 8.02 12.96 -1.45
C GLU A 219 6.75 13.36 -2.23
N ASP A 220 6.78 13.25 -3.56
CA ASP A 220 5.70 13.69 -4.44
C ASP A 220 4.41 12.86 -4.26
N LEU A 221 4.54 11.59 -3.89
CA LEU A 221 3.41 10.64 -3.80
C LEU A 221 3.00 10.30 -2.37
N ASP A 222 3.52 11.04 -1.39
CA ASP A 222 3.11 10.90 0.01
C ASP A 222 3.25 9.46 0.56
N PHE A 223 4.35 8.80 0.19
CA PHE A 223 4.65 7.44 0.64
C PHE A 223 5.08 7.37 2.10
N ALA A 224 5.58 8.48 2.65
CA ALA A 224 5.98 8.62 4.04
C ALA A 224 5.75 10.06 4.52
N ARG A 225 5.44 10.23 5.81
CA ARG A 225 5.51 11.54 6.47
C ARG A 225 6.97 11.96 6.56
N LEU A 226 7.27 13.20 6.17
CA LEU A 226 8.65 13.68 6.04
C LEU A 226 9.13 14.50 7.26
N ASP A 227 8.22 14.83 8.16
CA ASP A 227 8.47 15.62 9.34
C ASP A 227 7.60 15.15 10.52
N THR A 228 8.00 15.55 11.73
CA THR A 228 7.30 15.18 12.97
C THR A 228 5.90 15.80 13.04
N GLU A 229 5.72 17.03 12.55
CA GLU A 229 4.44 17.74 12.63
C GLU A 229 3.36 17.03 11.80
N SER A 230 3.68 16.63 10.56
CA SER A 230 2.76 15.91 9.69
C SER A 230 2.44 14.51 10.21
N PHE A 231 3.41 13.80 10.82
CA PHE A 231 3.15 12.53 11.48
C PHE A 231 2.24 12.68 12.71
N ASP A 232 2.56 13.63 13.59
CA ASP A 232 1.84 13.86 14.84
C ASP A 232 0.42 14.36 14.58
N LYS A 233 0.21 15.17 13.54
CA LYS A 233 -1.13 15.58 13.10
C LYS A 233 -2.03 14.37 12.84
N GLU A 234 -1.58 13.43 12.01
CA GLU A 234 -2.38 12.24 11.68
C GLU A 234 -2.50 11.26 12.86
N ARG A 235 -1.46 11.19 13.71
CA ARG A 235 -1.50 10.38 14.95
C ARG A 235 -2.54 10.92 15.94
N ASN A 236 -2.52 12.23 16.18
CA ASN A 236 -3.42 12.89 17.12
C ASN A 236 -4.87 12.82 16.64
N LYS A 237 -5.11 13.02 15.33
CA LYS A 237 -6.43 12.78 14.71
C LYS A 237 -6.96 11.39 15.08
N MET A 238 -6.13 10.35 14.94
CA MET A 238 -6.57 8.99 15.27
C MET A 238 -6.79 8.77 16.77
N ILE A 239 -5.97 9.37 17.65
CA ILE A 239 -6.18 9.31 19.10
C ILE A 239 -7.52 9.95 19.49
N GLU A 240 -7.87 11.08 18.89
CA GLU A 240 -9.17 11.75 19.12
C GLU A 240 -10.33 10.84 18.73
N ILE A 241 -10.28 10.23 17.54
CA ILE A 241 -11.27 9.25 17.07
C ILE A 241 -11.41 8.09 18.05
N CYS A 242 -10.29 7.51 18.48
CA CYS A 242 -10.29 6.41 19.44
C CYS A 242 -10.90 6.83 20.79
N SER A 243 -10.75 8.10 21.16
CA SER A 243 -11.19 8.66 22.43
C SER A 243 -12.70 8.89 22.52
N GLU A 244 -13.44 8.72 21.42
CA GLU A 244 -14.91 8.74 21.43
C GLU A 244 -15.50 7.50 22.14
N CYS A 245 -14.74 6.42 22.21
CA CYS A 245 -15.18 5.14 22.79
C CYS A 245 -14.24 4.61 23.88
N HIS A 246 -12.96 4.99 23.85
CA HIS A 246 -11.94 4.56 24.80
C HIS A 246 -11.39 5.76 25.58
N SER A 247 -10.75 5.52 26.73
CA SER A 247 -9.95 6.59 27.34
C SER A 247 -8.77 6.95 26.44
N GLU A 248 -8.45 8.24 26.34
CA GLU A 248 -7.29 8.74 25.59
C GLU A 248 -5.97 8.03 26.00
N ALA A 249 -5.80 7.77 27.30
CA ALA A 249 -4.64 7.04 27.83
C ALA A 249 -4.51 5.63 27.21
N TYR A 250 -5.61 4.88 27.16
CA TYR A 250 -5.64 3.57 26.51
C TYR A 250 -5.34 3.67 25.01
N ALA A 251 -5.93 4.66 24.31
CA ALA A 251 -5.67 4.85 22.88
C ALA A 251 -4.16 5.09 22.62
N LYS A 252 -3.53 5.99 23.39
CA LYS A 252 -2.08 6.26 23.32
C LYS A 252 -1.26 5.01 23.59
N GLU A 253 -1.56 4.26 24.65
CA GLU A 253 -0.85 3.02 24.98
C GLU A 253 -0.92 1.99 23.85
N ARG A 254 -2.08 1.82 23.20
CA ARG A 254 -2.23 0.90 22.06
C ARG A 254 -1.40 1.31 20.85
N PHE A 255 -1.34 2.62 20.60
CA PHE A 255 -0.55 3.22 19.54
C PHE A 255 0.96 3.07 19.79
N GLU A 256 1.41 3.37 21.01
CA GLU A 256 2.78 3.15 21.47
C GLU A 256 3.18 1.68 21.40
N MET A 257 2.28 0.75 21.73
CA MET A 257 2.51 -0.69 21.60
C MET A 257 2.78 -1.08 20.14
N GLY A 258 2.00 -0.55 19.18
CA GLY A 258 2.24 -0.75 17.75
C GLY A 258 3.58 -0.18 17.29
N ASP A 259 3.88 1.06 17.69
CA ASP A 259 5.15 1.71 17.36
C ASP A 259 6.35 0.96 17.95
N SER A 260 6.21 0.38 19.14
CA SER A 260 7.27 -0.41 19.79
C SER A 260 7.64 -1.68 19.02
N MET A 261 6.77 -2.13 18.10
CA MET A 261 7.03 -3.30 17.26
C MET A 261 7.88 -2.95 16.04
N MET A 262 7.74 -1.73 15.51
CA MET A 262 8.49 -1.26 14.35
C MET A 262 10.01 -1.51 14.44
N PRO A 263 10.74 -1.10 15.51
CA PRO A 263 12.18 -1.36 15.59
C PRO A 263 12.53 -2.86 15.62
N LYS A 264 11.66 -3.72 16.16
CA LYS A 264 11.90 -5.17 16.22
C LYS A 264 11.77 -5.81 14.84
N LEU A 265 10.76 -5.40 14.07
CA LEU A 265 10.55 -5.86 12.70
C LEU A 265 11.63 -5.31 11.76
N ASP A 266 11.97 -4.03 11.93
CA ASP A 266 13.01 -3.37 11.14
C ASP A 266 14.38 -3.99 11.37
N ARG A 267 14.69 -4.39 12.60
CA ARG A 267 15.94 -5.09 12.89
C ARG A 267 16.06 -6.41 12.11
N MET A 268 14.99 -7.21 12.08
CA MET A 268 14.98 -8.45 11.30
C MET A 268 15.07 -8.17 9.80
N MET A 269 14.33 -7.16 9.32
CA MET A 269 14.32 -6.77 7.92
C MET A 269 15.71 -6.30 7.45
N ALA A 270 16.36 -5.43 8.24
CA ALA A 270 17.70 -4.93 7.98
C ALA A 270 18.72 -6.07 7.93
N GLU A 271 18.65 -7.02 8.87
CA GLU A 271 19.54 -8.19 8.87
C GLU A 271 19.34 -9.08 7.63
N GLY A 272 18.09 -9.24 7.16
CA GLY A 272 17.78 -9.92 5.90
C GLY A 272 18.39 -9.20 4.70
N ILE A 273 18.16 -7.88 4.58
CA ILE A 273 18.70 -7.04 3.50
C ILE A 273 20.23 -7.10 3.49
N GLU A 274 20.88 -6.90 4.63
CA GLU A 274 22.34 -6.93 4.75
C GLU A 274 22.92 -8.30 4.35
N THR A 275 22.25 -9.39 4.71
CA THR A 275 22.64 -10.74 4.32
C THR A 275 22.66 -10.90 2.80
N VAL A 276 21.59 -10.48 2.11
CA VAL A 276 21.50 -10.56 0.64
C VAL A 276 22.44 -9.56 -0.04
N ALA A 277 22.53 -8.33 0.46
CA ALA A 277 23.44 -7.31 -0.05
C ALA A 277 24.92 -7.74 -0.01
N ASN A 278 25.32 -8.49 1.02
CA ASN A 278 26.66 -9.06 1.07
C ASN A 278 26.92 -10.08 -0.05
N LEU A 279 25.92 -10.87 -0.46
CA LEU A 279 26.07 -11.79 -1.59
C LEU A 279 26.25 -11.04 -2.92
N TYR A 280 25.51 -9.94 -3.13
CA TYR A 280 25.72 -9.04 -4.28
C TYR A 280 27.12 -8.43 -4.28
N LYS A 281 27.59 -7.98 -3.13
CA LYS A 281 28.93 -7.39 -2.96
C LYS A 281 30.05 -8.43 -3.18
N GLU A 282 29.84 -9.66 -2.73
CA GLU A 282 30.74 -10.80 -2.95
C GLU A 282 30.72 -11.29 -4.40
N GLY A 283 29.77 -10.83 -5.22
CA GLY A 283 29.61 -11.25 -6.62
C GLY A 283 29.06 -12.67 -6.77
N LEU A 284 28.41 -13.22 -5.74
CA LEU A 284 27.83 -14.57 -5.74
C LEU A 284 26.41 -14.60 -6.31
N ILE A 285 25.75 -13.45 -6.33
CA ILE A 285 24.52 -13.19 -7.06
C ILE A 285 24.68 -11.87 -7.82
N HIS A 286 23.97 -11.71 -8.92
CA HIS A 286 24.13 -10.57 -9.82
C HIS A 286 22.81 -9.83 -9.96
N LYS A 287 22.90 -8.49 -9.99
CA LYS A 287 21.73 -7.65 -10.18
C LYS A 287 21.19 -7.81 -11.61
N PRO A 288 19.85 -7.78 -11.80
CA PRO A 288 19.27 -7.52 -13.11
C PRO A 288 19.76 -6.19 -13.72
N ALA A 289 19.67 -6.07 -15.04
CA ALA A 289 20.16 -4.90 -15.77
C ALA A 289 19.47 -3.60 -15.31
N ASP A 290 18.17 -3.67 -15.07
CA ASP A 290 17.24 -2.62 -14.66
C ASP A 290 17.29 -2.27 -13.16
N TYR A 291 18.05 -3.02 -12.35
CA TYR A 291 18.26 -2.63 -10.94
C TYR A 291 19.14 -1.38 -10.85
N PRO A 292 18.76 -0.38 -10.02
CA PRO A 292 19.47 0.89 -9.94
C PRO A 292 20.88 0.74 -9.33
N PHE A 293 21.07 -0.24 -8.46
CA PHE A 293 22.32 -0.46 -7.73
C PHE A 293 22.65 -1.96 -7.63
N ASN A 294 23.91 -2.31 -7.37
CA ASN A 294 24.30 -3.68 -7.02
C ASN A 294 23.92 -3.99 -5.56
N TYR A 295 22.62 -4.01 -5.29
CA TYR A 295 22.01 -4.11 -3.97
C TYR A 295 20.60 -4.70 -4.13
N PRO A 296 20.02 -5.37 -3.10
CA PRO A 296 18.63 -5.83 -3.17
C PRO A 296 17.67 -4.69 -3.48
N PHE A 297 16.69 -4.93 -4.35
CA PHE A 297 15.71 -3.93 -4.75
C PHE A 297 14.29 -4.45 -4.61
N LEU A 298 13.53 -3.88 -3.66
CA LEU A 298 12.24 -4.41 -3.25
C LEU A 298 11.06 -3.94 -4.11
N LEU A 299 11.27 -2.97 -5.01
CA LEU A 299 10.18 -2.34 -5.78
C LEU A 299 9.96 -2.94 -7.17
N THR A 300 10.70 -3.99 -7.53
CA THR A 300 10.39 -4.89 -8.66
C THR A 300 9.47 -6.05 -8.22
N PHE A 301 9.10 -6.09 -6.95
CA PHE A 301 8.29 -7.14 -6.36
C PHE A 301 8.85 -8.54 -6.67
N MET A 302 8.00 -9.49 -7.06
CA MET A 302 8.39 -10.88 -7.28
C MET A 302 9.15 -11.08 -8.60
N GLU A 303 9.20 -10.05 -9.45
CA GLU A 303 9.93 -10.00 -10.72
C GLU A 303 11.43 -9.76 -10.49
N THR A 304 12.04 -10.62 -9.67
CA THR A 304 13.43 -10.47 -9.19
C THR A 304 14.49 -10.69 -10.28
N GLY A 305 14.08 -11.19 -11.45
CA GLY A 305 14.92 -11.25 -12.65
C GLY A 305 14.88 -9.98 -13.50
N GLY A 306 14.11 -8.96 -13.10
CA GLY A 306 13.87 -7.75 -13.89
C GLY A 306 13.13 -8.04 -15.19
N MET A 307 13.24 -7.14 -16.17
CA MET A 307 12.65 -7.31 -17.50
C MET A 307 13.06 -8.64 -18.17
N GLU A 308 14.32 -9.05 -18.00
CA GLU A 308 14.82 -10.29 -18.58
C GLU A 308 14.21 -11.56 -17.93
N GLY A 309 13.77 -11.47 -16.67
CA GLY A 309 13.13 -12.56 -15.95
C GLY A 309 11.77 -12.96 -16.51
N GLN A 310 11.14 -12.09 -17.30
CA GLN A 310 9.87 -12.39 -17.97
C GLN A 310 10.02 -13.32 -19.17
N GLU A 311 11.19 -13.27 -19.81
CA GLU A 311 11.52 -14.14 -20.94
C GLU A 311 12.22 -15.42 -20.48
N ASP A 312 12.99 -15.34 -19.39
CA ASP A 312 13.74 -16.46 -18.83
C ASP A 312 13.62 -16.53 -17.30
N PHE A 313 12.70 -17.35 -16.83
CA PHE A 313 12.46 -17.57 -15.39
C PHE A 313 13.67 -18.18 -14.64
N ASN A 314 14.71 -18.65 -15.33
CA ASN A 314 15.95 -19.07 -14.66
C ASN A 314 16.74 -17.88 -14.09
N LYS A 315 16.41 -16.65 -14.48
CA LYS A 315 17.02 -15.42 -13.96
C LYS A 315 16.41 -14.93 -12.66
N LEU A 316 15.31 -15.54 -12.19
CA LEU A 316 14.70 -15.21 -10.91
C LEU A 316 15.66 -15.51 -9.76
N SER A 317 15.72 -14.59 -8.79
CA SER A 317 16.51 -14.77 -7.58
C SER A 317 15.60 -15.18 -6.43
N PHE A 318 15.63 -16.46 -6.07
CA PHE A 318 14.77 -16.99 -5.02
C PHE A 318 15.04 -16.32 -3.66
N ILE A 319 16.30 -16.01 -3.34
CA ILE A 319 16.63 -15.32 -2.09
C ILE A 319 16.06 -13.89 -2.05
N ASP A 320 16.01 -13.19 -3.19
CA ASP A 320 15.35 -11.88 -3.28
C ASP A 320 13.82 -12.00 -3.18
N GLN A 321 13.22 -13.09 -3.68
CA GLN A 321 11.78 -13.35 -3.51
C GLN A 321 11.42 -13.60 -2.03
N VAL A 322 12.26 -14.35 -1.30
CA VAL A 322 12.08 -14.53 0.15
C VAL A 322 12.26 -13.19 0.88
N LEU A 323 13.24 -12.38 0.49
CA LEU A 323 13.42 -11.03 1.05
C LEU A 323 12.22 -10.12 0.79
N LEU A 324 11.66 -10.13 -0.42
CA LEU A 324 10.45 -9.40 -0.73
C LEU A 324 9.26 -9.92 0.08
N GLN A 325 9.08 -11.24 0.19
CA GLN A 325 8.03 -11.82 1.02
C GLN A 325 8.15 -11.30 2.46
N MET A 326 9.36 -11.31 3.01
CA MET A 326 9.61 -10.78 4.34
C MET A 326 9.19 -9.31 4.47
N PHE A 327 9.46 -8.48 3.45
CA PHE A 327 9.12 -7.05 3.44
C PHE A 327 7.64 -6.76 3.14
N MET A 328 7.14 -7.15 1.95
CA MET A 328 5.80 -6.80 1.48
C MET A 328 4.70 -7.65 2.10
N LYS A 329 5.00 -8.87 2.56
CA LYS A 329 3.98 -9.76 3.13
C LYS A 329 4.03 -9.73 4.66
N HIS A 330 5.11 -10.23 5.25
CA HIS A 330 5.12 -10.54 6.67
C HIS A 330 5.40 -9.30 7.54
N ARG A 331 6.30 -8.39 7.12
CA ARG A 331 6.50 -7.12 7.83
C ARG A 331 5.25 -6.25 7.85
N MET A 332 4.54 -6.14 6.72
CA MET A 332 3.28 -5.40 6.64
C MET A 332 2.26 -5.90 7.66
N ARG A 333 2.05 -7.22 7.73
CA ARG A 333 1.17 -7.84 8.74
C ARG A 333 1.67 -7.63 10.16
N GLY A 334 2.97 -7.73 10.37
CA GLY A 334 3.62 -7.60 11.68
C GLY A 334 3.31 -6.27 12.36
N TYR A 335 3.33 -5.14 11.63
CA TYR A 335 2.99 -3.84 12.24
C TYR A 335 1.51 -3.48 12.07
N GLN A 336 0.91 -3.71 10.90
CA GLN A 336 -0.49 -3.33 10.66
C GLN A 336 -1.47 -4.12 11.54
N GLY A 337 -1.10 -5.34 11.95
CA GLY A 337 -1.88 -6.13 12.90
C GLY A 337 -2.09 -5.40 14.24
N PHE A 338 -1.10 -4.63 14.71
CA PHE A 338 -1.27 -3.82 15.92
C PHE A 338 -2.26 -2.67 15.70
N PHE A 339 -2.15 -1.97 14.56
CA PHE A 339 -3.01 -0.83 14.25
C PHE A 339 -4.46 -1.22 13.91
N HIS A 340 -4.71 -2.49 13.58
CA HIS A 340 -6.06 -3.05 13.40
C HIS A 340 -6.48 -3.97 14.55
N ILE A 341 -5.77 -3.97 15.68
CA ILE A 341 -6.08 -4.72 16.90
C ILE A 341 -6.29 -6.23 16.61
N ASN A 342 -5.43 -6.78 15.75
CA ASN A 342 -5.44 -8.17 15.37
C ASN A 342 -4.19 -8.90 15.89
N PRO A 343 -4.31 -9.66 16.98
CA PRO A 343 -3.15 -10.33 17.58
C PRO A 343 -2.60 -11.47 16.72
N ASP A 344 -3.45 -12.12 15.92
CA ASP A 344 -3.06 -13.28 15.11
C ASP A 344 -2.22 -12.84 13.90
N TYR A 345 -2.65 -11.76 13.23
CA TYR A 345 -1.88 -11.15 12.15
C TYR A 345 -0.58 -10.51 12.64
N ALA A 346 -0.60 -9.87 13.82
CA ALA A 346 0.60 -9.31 14.43
C ALA A 346 1.66 -10.39 14.72
N TYR A 347 1.24 -11.52 15.29
CA TYR A 347 2.15 -12.58 15.70
C TYR A 347 2.37 -13.65 14.62
N TRP A 348 1.36 -14.46 14.33
CA TRP A 348 1.51 -15.66 13.51
C TRP A 348 1.75 -15.34 12.04
N TYR A 349 0.99 -14.41 11.46
CA TYR A 349 1.18 -14.04 10.05
C TYR A 349 2.20 -12.92 9.83
N GLY A 350 2.70 -12.33 10.92
CA GLY A 350 3.64 -11.22 10.92
C GLY A 350 4.99 -11.63 11.49
N TYR A 351 5.18 -11.39 12.79
CA TYR A 351 6.44 -11.60 13.49
C TYR A 351 7.03 -13.02 13.34
N ALA A 352 6.21 -14.06 13.48
CA ALA A 352 6.64 -15.45 13.40
C ALA A 352 7.11 -15.82 11.98
N GLU A 353 6.37 -15.41 10.95
CA GLU A 353 6.78 -15.64 9.56
C GLU A 353 8.01 -14.81 9.17
N MET A 354 8.16 -13.56 9.65
CA MET A 354 9.41 -12.81 9.44
C MET A 354 10.62 -13.51 10.08
N THR A 355 10.43 -14.12 11.26
CA THR A 355 11.49 -14.90 11.93
C THR A 355 11.89 -16.10 11.06
N LYS A 356 10.90 -16.75 10.44
CA LYS A 356 11.11 -17.88 9.52
C LYS A 356 11.79 -17.43 8.23
N ASP A 357 11.33 -16.35 7.58
CA ASP A 357 11.95 -15.82 6.36
C ASP A 357 13.41 -15.44 6.60
N LEU A 358 13.74 -14.80 7.73
CA LEU A 358 15.12 -14.47 8.08
C LEU A 358 15.98 -15.73 8.24
N GLY A 359 15.43 -16.78 8.84
CA GLY A 359 16.09 -18.10 8.93
C GLY A 359 16.36 -18.69 7.55
N GLU A 360 15.38 -18.60 6.65
CA GLU A 360 15.49 -19.07 5.27
C GLU A 360 16.53 -18.28 4.46
N ILE A 361 16.51 -16.94 4.52
CA ILE A 361 17.52 -16.07 3.89
C ILE A 361 18.92 -16.44 4.35
N LYS A 362 19.12 -16.64 5.66
CA LYS A 362 20.42 -17.03 6.22
C LYS A 362 20.88 -18.40 5.72
N GLU A 363 19.98 -19.37 5.60
CA GLU A 363 20.31 -20.70 5.12
C GLU A 363 20.61 -20.73 3.62
N LEU A 364 19.84 -19.98 2.82
CA LEU A 364 20.10 -19.76 1.40
C LEU A 364 21.46 -19.11 1.18
N ALA A 365 21.78 -18.06 1.96
CA ALA A 365 23.08 -17.38 1.86
C ALA A 365 24.27 -18.31 2.17
N LYS A 366 24.15 -19.21 3.17
CA LYS A 366 25.17 -20.24 3.43
C LYS A 366 25.30 -21.20 2.25
N THR A 367 24.18 -21.64 1.70
CA THR A 367 24.14 -22.59 0.57
C THR A 367 24.79 -21.99 -0.67
N ILE A 368 24.46 -20.75 -1.02
CA ILE A 368 25.05 -20.02 -2.15
C ILE A 368 26.57 -19.92 -1.99
N ARG A 369 27.07 -19.52 -0.81
CA ARG A 369 28.51 -19.47 -0.53
C ARG A 369 29.17 -20.84 -0.65
N ALA A 370 28.54 -21.90 -0.15
CA ALA A 370 29.08 -23.25 -0.20
C ALA A 370 29.20 -23.80 -1.64
N ILE A 371 28.30 -23.39 -2.54
CA ILE A 371 28.34 -23.79 -3.96
C ILE A 371 29.49 -23.10 -4.69
N HIS A 372 29.77 -21.83 -4.39
CA HIS A 372 30.83 -21.04 -5.05
C HIS A 372 32.25 -21.27 -4.51
N LEU A 373 32.40 -22.00 -3.39
CA LEU A 373 33.69 -22.44 -2.87
C LEU A 373 34.23 -23.70 -3.56
N LYS A 374 33.43 -24.36 -4.40
CA LYS A 374 33.83 -25.50 -5.23
C LYS A 374 34.17 -25.03 -6.63
#